data_AF-A0A3N7D5F1-F1
#
_entry.id   AF-A0A3N7D5F1-F1
#
_cell.length_a   1.000
_cell.length_b   1.000
_cell.length_c   1.000
_cell.angle_alpha   90.00
_cell.angle_beta   90.00
_cell.angle_gamma   90.00
#
_symmetry.space_group_name_H-M   'P 1'
#
loop_
_entity.id
_entity.type
_entity.pdbx_description
1 polymer ?
#
loop_
_entity_poly.entity_id
_entity_poly.type
_entity_poly.pdbx_seq_one_letter_code
_entity_poly.pdbx_strand_id
1 'polypeptide(L)'
;MKPFDFSTFPILETDRFTLRRLLLTDAAEIYELRSDVEVAVLTGKAPYQSLNDATAYINKIDNLVNNNESIYWVIAEQETGPMIGAVCLWDFNPETRTIEMGYELLRAFQGKGIMLEVIPRILNYAFEVMGVQTIVAFPSSDNPPSIKLLERLGFDLVQEDHKNTHQGVPGMLTYTFSAPES
;
A
#
# COMPACT_ATOMS: atom_id res chain seq x y z
N MET A 1 -7.34 8.05 22.11
CA MET A 1 -6.74 6.70 22.02
C MET A 1 -6.36 6.50 20.56
N LYS A 2 -5.15 6.04 20.23
CA LYS A 2 -4.82 5.71 18.84
C LYS A 2 -5.65 4.48 18.45
N PRO A 3 -6.27 4.45 17.25
CA PRO A 3 -7.22 3.40 16.88
C PRO A 3 -6.54 2.04 16.69
N PHE A 4 -5.22 2.02 16.49
CA PHE A 4 -4.44 0.81 16.26
C PHE A 4 -3.23 0.72 17.19
N ASP A 5 -2.71 -0.50 17.35
CA ASP A 5 -1.47 -0.81 18.04
C ASP A 5 -0.59 -1.71 17.16
N PHE A 6 0.52 -1.15 16.67
CA PHE A 6 1.53 -1.85 15.87
C PHE A 6 2.85 -2.04 16.63
N SER A 7 2.82 -1.95 17.97
CA SER A 7 3.99 -2.21 18.82
C SER A 7 4.60 -3.59 18.57
N THR A 8 3.75 -4.58 18.27
CA THR A 8 4.14 -5.83 17.63
C THR A 8 3.76 -5.76 16.16
N PHE A 9 4.75 -5.77 15.27
CA PHE A 9 4.48 -5.71 13.84
C PHE A 9 3.80 -7.01 13.36
N PRO A 10 2.65 -6.94 12.68
CA PRO A 10 1.94 -8.12 12.20
C PRO A 10 2.63 -8.68 10.95
N ILE A 11 3.33 -9.80 11.10
CA ILE A 11 3.80 -10.59 9.95
C ILE A 11 2.60 -11.35 9.39
N LEU A 12 2.35 -11.19 8.10
CA LEU A 12 1.28 -11.91 7.41
C LEU A 12 1.90 -12.84 6.36
N GLU A 13 1.28 -13.99 6.16
CA GLU A 13 1.72 -14.95 5.15
C GLU A 13 0.61 -15.16 4.11
N THR A 14 1.04 -15.42 2.88
CA THR A 14 0.25 -15.99 1.81
C THR A 14 0.87 -17.32 1.39
N ASP A 15 0.30 -17.98 0.38
CA ASP A 15 0.85 -19.25 -0.13
C ASP A 15 2.29 -19.12 -0.62
N ARG A 16 2.68 -17.94 -1.14
CA ARG A 16 4.01 -17.70 -1.75
C ARG A 16 4.84 -16.59 -1.09
N PHE A 17 4.24 -15.72 -0.30
CA PHE A 17 4.92 -14.51 0.17
C PHE A 17 4.75 -14.29 1.67
N THR A 18 5.80 -13.71 2.25
CA THR A 18 5.79 -13.13 3.58
C THR A 18 5.63 -11.62 3.47
N LEU A 19 4.67 -11.07 4.21
CA LEU A 19 4.43 -9.65 4.36
C LEU A 19 5.05 -9.21 5.68
N ARG A 20 6.19 -8.54 5.61
CA ARG A 20 7.03 -8.20 6.77
C ARG A 20 7.26 -6.70 6.91
N ARG A 21 7.87 -6.31 8.03
CA ARG A 21 8.30 -4.94 8.28
C ARG A 21 9.36 -4.52 7.25
N LEU A 22 9.31 -3.25 6.86
CA LEU A 22 10.34 -2.60 6.06
C LEU A 22 11.63 -2.47 6.87
N LEU A 23 12.77 -2.84 6.27
CA LEU A 23 14.08 -2.80 6.91
C LEU A 23 15.03 -1.87 6.15
N LEU A 24 16.06 -1.38 6.82
CA LEU A 24 17.12 -0.57 6.16
C LEU A 24 17.84 -1.33 5.04
N THR A 25 17.85 -2.67 5.11
CA THR A 25 18.42 -3.52 4.07
C THR A 25 17.62 -3.52 2.77
N ASP A 26 16.37 -3.05 2.78
CA ASP A 26 15.51 -2.92 1.59
C ASP A 26 15.76 -1.59 0.83
N ALA A 27 16.77 -0.79 1.22
CA ALA A 27 17.00 0.54 0.65
C ALA A 27 17.32 0.50 -0.86
N ALA A 28 17.96 -0.56 -1.34
CA ALA A 28 18.24 -0.72 -2.77
C ALA A 28 16.95 -0.92 -3.56
N GLU A 29 16.06 -1.79 -3.07
CA GLU A 29 14.77 -2.10 -3.70
C GLU A 29 13.81 -0.92 -3.61
N ILE A 30 13.77 -0.19 -2.49
CA ILE A 30 13.00 1.06 -2.36
C ILE A 30 13.50 2.11 -3.35
N TYR A 31 14.82 2.24 -3.52
CA TYR A 31 15.38 3.17 -4.49
C TYR A 31 15.01 2.77 -5.92
N GLU A 32 15.13 1.49 -6.28
CA GLU A 32 14.69 0.98 -7.59
C GLU A 32 13.21 1.29 -7.82
N LEU A 33 12.35 0.97 -6.85
CA LEU A 33 10.91 1.15 -6.93
C LEU A 33 10.49 2.62 -7.09
N ARG A 34 11.18 3.54 -6.42
CA ARG A 34 10.83 4.97 -6.37
C ARG A 34 11.64 5.86 -7.30
N SER A 35 12.63 5.33 -8.01
CA SER A 35 13.35 6.05 -9.07
C SER A 35 12.78 5.81 -10.47
N ASP A 36 11.83 4.87 -10.63
CA ASP A 36 11.12 4.67 -11.90
C ASP A 36 10.25 5.90 -12.22
N VAL A 37 10.66 6.63 -13.27
CA VAL A 37 10.02 7.88 -13.71
C VAL A 37 8.58 7.62 -14.20
N GLU A 38 8.31 6.46 -14.80
CA GLU A 38 6.96 6.13 -15.26
C GLU A 38 6.00 5.97 -14.07
N VAL A 39 6.48 5.38 -12.96
CA VAL A 39 5.71 5.25 -11.71
C VAL A 39 5.57 6.59 -10.99
N ALA A 40 6.62 7.40 -11.00
CA ALA A 40 6.64 8.71 -10.35
C ALA A 40 5.55 9.65 -10.92
N VAL A 41 5.36 9.66 -12.24
CA VAL A 41 4.31 10.43 -12.92
C VAL A 41 2.91 10.02 -12.46
N LEU A 42 2.67 8.71 -12.29
CA LEU A 42 1.37 8.18 -11.86
C LEU A 42 1.03 8.54 -10.40
N THR A 43 2.01 8.95 -9.60
CA THR A 43 1.84 9.28 -8.18
C THR A 43 2.06 10.76 -7.87
N GLY A 44 2.42 11.58 -8.87
CA GLY A 44 2.71 13.00 -8.70
C GLY A 44 3.95 13.30 -7.87
N LYS A 45 4.79 12.29 -7.62
CA LYS A 45 5.98 12.38 -6.75
C LYS A 45 7.24 12.55 -7.60
N ALA A 46 8.24 13.25 -7.07
CA ALA A 46 9.55 13.30 -7.70
C ALA A 46 10.25 11.93 -7.56
N PRO A 47 10.86 11.40 -8.64
CA PRO A 47 11.69 10.19 -8.56
C PRO A 47 12.84 10.37 -7.56
N TYR A 48 13.19 9.31 -6.86
CA TYR A 48 14.35 9.33 -5.96
C TYR A 48 15.65 9.43 -6.73
N GLN A 49 16.60 10.20 -6.18
CA GLN A 49 17.88 10.47 -6.83
C GLN A 49 19.04 9.71 -6.19
N SER A 50 18.84 9.18 -4.98
CA SER A 50 19.89 8.48 -4.23
C SER A 50 19.35 7.41 -3.27
N LEU A 51 20.24 6.52 -2.84
CA LEU A 51 19.97 5.60 -1.71
C LEU A 51 19.71 6.33 -0.39
N ASN A 52 20.17 7.57 -0.24
CA ASN A 52 19.87 8.38 0.92
C ASN A 52 18.39 8.79 0.96
N ASP A 53 17.77 9.04 -0.19
CA ASP A 53 16.33 9.31 -0.28
C ASP A 53 15.52 8.08 0.16
N ALA A 54 15.94 6.89 -0.30
CA ALA A 54 15.35 5.61 0.11
C ALA A 54 15.51 5.36 1.62
N THR A 55 16.71 5.59 2.16
CA THR A 55 16.98 5.45 3.60
C THR A 55 16.14 6.42 4.43
N ALA A 56 16.01 7.68 3.99
CA ALA A 56 15.16 8.67 4.64
C ALA A 56 13.68 8.26 4.61
N TYR A 57 13.22 7.69 3.48
CA TYR A 57 11.88 7.15 3.36
C TYR A 57 11.65 5.97 4.32
N ILE A 58 12.57 5.02 4.39
CA ILE A 58 12.47 3.87 5.32
C ILE A 58 12.35 4.36 6.76
N ASN A 59 13.20 5.30 7.18
CA ASN A 59 13.14 5.88 8.53
C ASN A 59 11.80 6.61 8.78
N LYS A 60 11.28 7.32 7.78
CA LYS A 60 9.97 7.98 7.87
C LYS A 60 8.85 6.95 8.07
N ILE A 61 8.83 5.88 7.27
CA ILE A 61 7.83 4.82 7.37
C ILE A 61 7.93 4.11 8.73
N ASP A 62 9.14 3.80 9.17
CA ASP A 62 9.34 3.15 10.47
C ASP A 62 8.79 3.99 11.63
N ASN A 63 9.01 5.31 11.59
CA ASN A 63 8.44 6.23 12.57
C ASN A 63 6.90 6.26 12.54
N LEU A 64 6.29 6.27 11.35
CA LEU A 64 4.82 6.24 11.23
C LEU A 64 4.24 4.93 11.76
N VAL A 65 4.91 3.79 11.54
CA VAL A 65 4.53 2.49 12.09
C VAL A 65 4.65 2.49 13.61
N ASN A 66 5.80 2.92 14.15
CA ASN A 66 6.01 3.01 15.60
C ASN A 66 5.01 3.95 16.30
N ASN A 67 4.49 4.93 15.56
CA ASN A 67 3.46 5.84 16.05
C ASN A 67 2.03 5.38 15.77
N ASN A 68 1.79 4.18 15.22
CA ASN A 68 0.46 3.69 14.84
C ASN A 68 -0.31 4.63 13.88
N GLU A 69 0.40 5.35 13.02
CA GLU A 69 -0.16 6.31 12.05
C GLU A 69 -0.36 5.67 10.66
N SER A 70 0.47 4.69 10.33
CA SER A 70 0.36 3.90 9.10
C SER A 70 0.93 2.51 9.33
N ILE A 71 0.61 1.58 8.45
CA ILE A 71 1.29 0.30 8.36
C ILE A 71 1.78 0.06 6.93
N TYR A 72 3.00 -0.45 6.80
CA TYR A 72 3.67 -0.68 5.52
C TYR A 72 4.29 -2.07 5.53
N TRP A 73 3.74 -2.96 4.70
CA TRP A 73 4.25 -4.31 4.51
C TRP A 73 5.12 -4.37 3.26
N VAL A 74 6.35 -4.84 3.45
CA VAL A 74 7.18 -5.35 2.36
C VAL A 74 6.67 -6.73 1.97
N ILE A 75 6.52 -6.94 0.66
CA ILE A 75 6.27 -8.26 0.08
C ILE A 75 7.65 -8.89 -0.20
N ALA A 76 7.89 -10.08 0.34
CA ALA A 76 9.09 -10.87 0.08
C ALA A 76 8.71 -12.34 -0.15
N GLU A 77 9.51 -13.08 -0.93
CA GLU A 77 9.27 -14.53 -1.14
C GLU A 77 9.48 -15.35 0.14
N GLN A 78 10.29 -14.83 1.06
CA GLN A 78 10.55 -15.40 2.38
C GLN A 78 10.81 -14.25 3.35
N GLU A 79 10.66 -14.48 4.66
CA GLU A 79 10.84 -13.44 5.68
C GLU A 79 12.19 -12.71 5.57
N THR A 80 13.29 -13.42 5.32
CA THR A 80 14.62 -12.81 5.14
C THR A 80 14.99 -12.55 3.67
N GLY A 81 14.02 -12.71 2.76
CA GLY A 81 14.22 -12.51 1.33
C GLY A 81 14.20 -11.04 0.90
N PRO A 82 14.66 -10.75 -0.34
CA PRO A 82 14.62 -9.40 -0.88
C PRO A 82 13.18 -8.90 -1.03
N MET A 83 13.01 -7.59 -0.89
CA MET A 83 11.75 -6.90 -1.17
C MET A 83 11.42 -7.02 -2.66
N ILE A 84 10.17 -7.35 -2.99
CA ILE A 84 9.67 -7.35 -4.38
C ILE A 84 8.59 -6.29 -4.64
N GLY A 85 8.11 -5.67 -3.57
CA GLY A 85 7.09 -4.63 -3.58
C GLY A 85 6.53 -4.38 -2.20
N ALA A 86 5.45 -3.62 -2.11
CA ALA A 86 4.83 -3.29 -0.84
C ALA A 86 3.33 -3.02 -0.96
N VAL A 87 2.65 -3.14 0.18
CA VAL A 87 1.28 -2.63 0.41
C VAL A 87 1.29 -1.82 1.70
N CYS A 88 0.62 -0.68 1.71
CA CYS A 88 0.46 0.12 2.91
C CYS A 88 -0.97 0.59 3.13
N LEU A 89 -1.28 0.84 4.40
CA LEU A 89 -2.54 1.44 4.85
C LEU A 89 -2.24 2.70 5.66
N TRP A 90 -2.89 3.81 5.33
CA TRP A 90 -2.71 5.10 6.00
C TRP A 90 -3.97 5.98 5.92
N ASP A 91 -3.89 7.20 6.49
CA ASP A 91 -4.96 8.21 6.51
C ASP A 91 -6.30 7.66 7.04
N PHE A 92 -6.25 6.95 8.17
CA PHE A 92 -7.45 6.40 8.78
C PHE A 92 -8.40 7.49 9.28
N ASN A 93 -9.64 7.46 8.79
CA ASN A 93 -10.74 8.25 9.30
C ASN A 93 -11.52 7.47 10.38
N PRO A 94 -11.47 7.88 11.65
CA PRO A 94 -12.16 7.18 12.74
C PRO A 94 -13.68 7.34 12.72
N GLU A 95 -14.22 8.39 12.09
CA GLU A 95 -15.67 8.64 12.04
C GLU A 95 -16.37 7.67 11.08
N THR A 96 -15.77 7.44 9.92
CA THR A 96 -16.30 6.54 8.88
C THR A 96 -15.63 5.17 8.88
N ARG A 97 -14.62 4.97 9.75
CA ARG A 97 -13.75 3.78 9.79
C ARG A 97 -13.18 3.44 8.41
N THR A 98 -12.79 4.47 7.67
CA THR A 98 -12.23 4.36 6.31
C THR A 98 -10.70 4.47 6.37
N ILE A 99 -9.99 3.67 5.58
CA ILE A 99 -8.52 3.76 5.46
C ILE A 99 -8.10 3.74 3.99
N GLU A 100 -7.02 4.45 3.66
CA GLU A 100 -6.46 4.42 2.32
C GLU A 100 -5.48 3.25 2.16
N MET A 101 -5.55 2.57 1.01
CA MET A 101 -4.61 1.54 0.59
C MET A 101 -3.83 1.97 -0.65
N GLY A 102 -2.53 1.71 -0.60
CA GLY A 102 -1.60 1.87 -1.71
C GLY A 102 -0.74 0.64 -1.86
N TYR A 103 -0.30 0.38 -3.07
CA TYR A 103 0.44 -0.82 -3.40
C TYR A 103 1.35 -0.59 -4.60
N GLU A 104 2.46 -1.30 -4.62
CA GLU A 104 3.50 -1.16 -5.63
C GLU A 104 4.32 -2.46 -5.74
N LEU A 105 4.78 -2.76 -6.95
CA LEU A 105 5.69 -3.87 -7.23
C LEU A 105 6.86 -3.37 -8.05
N LEU A 106 8.04 -3.91 -7.79
CA LEU A 106 9.17 -3.79 -8.69
C LEU A 106 8.76 -4.28 -10.09
N ARG A 107 9.27 -3.60 -11.13
CA ARG A 107 8.85 -3.83 -12.52
C ARG A 107 8.97 -5.29 -12.95
N ALA A 108 10.03 -5.98 -12.50
CA ALA A 108 10.27 -7.39 -12.77
C ALA A 108 9.21 -8.35 -12.21
N PHE A 109 8.37 -7.88 -11.28
CA PHE A 109 7.36 -8.68 -10.58
C PHE A 109 5.92 -8.33 -10.96
N GLN A 110 5.72 -7.27 -11.76
CA GLN A 110 4.41 -6.88 -12.27
C GLN A 110 3.84 -7.91 -13.26
N GLY A 111 2.51 -7.95 -13.39
CA GLY A 111 1.82 -8.85 -14.33
C GLY A 111 1.82 -10.34 -13.96
N LYS A 112 2.39 -10.71 -12.81
CA LYS A 112 2.51 -12.11 -12.34
C LYS A 112 1.42 -12.54 -11.35
N GLY A 113 0.39 -11.71 -11.15
CA GLY A 113 -0.71 -11.99 -10.23
C GLY A 113 -0.37 -11.90 -8.75
N ILE A 114 0.78 -11.32 -8.37
CA ILE A 114 1.24 -11.23 -6.98
C ILE A 114 0.27 -10.42 -6.11
N MET A 115 -0.15 -9.24 -6.59
CA MET A 115 -1.10 -8.41 -5.84
C MET A 115 -2.49 -9.03 -5.68
N LEU A 116 -2.88 -9.94 -6.57
CA LEU A 116 -4.14 -10.68 -6.44
C LEU A 116 -4.11 -11.70 -5.29
N GLU A 117 -2.92 -12.14 -4.88
CA GLU A 117 -2.72 -13.01 -3.73
C GLU A 117 -2.50 -12.21 -2.45
N VAL A 118 -1.70 -11.14 -2.53
CA VAL A 118 -1.30 -10.34 -1.38
C VAL A 118 -2.45 -9.48 -0.84
N ILE A 119 -3.17 -8.76 -1.70
CA ILE A 119 -4.19 -7.80 -1.25
C ILE A 119 -5.30 -8.47 -0.43
N PRO A 120 -5.88 -9.63 -0.81
CA PRO A 120 -6.88 -10.30 0.02
C PRO A 120 -6.43 -10.56 1.46
N ARG A 121 -5.15 -10.86 1.68
CA ARG A 121 -4.60 -11.03 3.03
C ARG A 121 -4.57 -9.72 3.82
N ILE A 122 -4.24 -8.61 3.16
CA ILE A 122 -4.29 -7.26 3.73
C ILE A 122 -5.74 -6.85 4.06
N LEU A 123 -6.68 -7.08 3.15
CA LEU A 123 -8.10 -6.77 3.37
C LEU A 123 -8.63 -7.51 4.60
N ASN A 124 -8.33 -8.80 4.73
CA ASN A 124 -8.72 -9.60 5.89
C ASN A 124 -8.14 -9.02 7.20
N TYR A 125 -6.86 -8.65 7.22
CA TYR A 125 -6.25 -8.02 8.40
C TYR A 125 -6.92 -6.67 8.74
N ALA A 126 -7.19 -5.84 7.74
CA ALA A 126 -7.82 -4.54 7.93
C ALA A 126 -9.23 -4.67 8.52
N PHE A 127 -10.04 -5.63 8.07
CA PHE A 127 -11.39 -5.82 8.58
C PHE A 127 -11.43 -6.55 9.93
N GLU A 128 -10.73 -7.68 10.05
CA GLU A 128 -10.84 -8.54 11.23
C GLU A 128 -10.01 -8.05 12.42
N VAL A 129 -8.84 -7.44 12.16
CA VAL A 129 -7.91 -7.03 13.22
C VAL A 129 -7.98 -5.53 13.47
N MET A 130 -7.95 -4.71 12.41
CA MET A 130 -8.00 -3.26 12.56
C MET A 130 -9.43 -2.74 12.75
N GLY A 131 -10.45 -3.53 12.41
CA GLY A 131 -11.84 -3.07 12.48
C GLY A 131 -12.10 -1.89 11.53
N VAL A 132 -11.48 -1.87 10.36
CA VAL A 132 -11.84 -0.95 9.27
C VAL A 132 -13.22 -1.36 8.72
N GLN A 133 -13.99 -0.41 8.17
CA GLN A 133 -15.25 -0.71 7.47
C GLN A 133 -15.11 -0.55 5.95
N THR A 134 -14.30 0.42 5.51
CA THR A 134 -14.11 0.71 4.09
C THR A 134 -12.64 0.97 3.79
N ILE A 135 -12.14 0.35 2.73
CA ILE A 135 -10.81 0.63 2.18
C ILE A 135 -10.99 1.44 0.91
N VAL A 136 -10.29 2.56 0.81
CA VAL A 136 -10.25 3.40 -0.40
C VAL A 136 -8.91 3.22 -1.11
N ALA A 137 -8.91 3.26 -2.43
CA ALA A 137 -7.70 3.32 -3.24
C ALA A 137 -7.89 4.35 -4.36
N PHE A 138 -6.84 5.12 -4.65
CA PHE A 138 -6.92 6.20 -5.63
C PHE A 138 -5.94 6.01 -6.81
N PRO A 139 -6.24 5.11 -7.76
CA PRO A 139 -5.41 4.98 -8.95
C PRO A 139 -5.59 6.21 -9.86
N SER A 140 -4.50 6.63 -10.53
CA SER A 140 -4.62 7.50 -11.70
C SER A 140 -5.39 6.80 -12.82
N SER A 141 -6.25 7.53 -13.54
CA SER A 141 -6.91 7.05 -14.75
C SER A 141 -5.93 6.56 -15.82
N ASP A 142 -4.69 7.06 -15.78
CA ASP A 142 -3.61 6.68 -16.68
C ASP A 142 -2.85 5.43 -16.20
N ASN A 143 -3.36 4.74 -15.17
CA ASN A 143 -2.85 3.46 -14.68
C ASN A 143 -3.84 2.29 -14.90
N PRO A 144 -4.07 1.84 -16.15
CA PRO A 144 -4.94 0.70 -16.44
C PRO A 144 -4.61 -0.60 -15.67
N PRO A 145 -3.33 -0.95 -15.41
CA PRO A 145 -3.01 -2.13 -14.60
C PRO A 145 -3.58 -2.07 -13.18
N SER A 146 -3.49 -0.91 -12.52
CA SER A 146 -4.02 -0.68 -11.18
C SER A 146 -5.55 -0.75 -11.14
N ILE A 147 -6.19 -0.10 -12.12
CA ILE A 147 -7.65 -0.15 -12.30
C ILE A 147 -8.16 -1.59 -12.45
N LYS A 148 -7.57 -2.35 -13.38
CA LYS A 148 -7.95 -3.76 -13.62
C LYS A 148 -7.72 -4.64 -12.41
N LEU A 149 -6.68 -4.36 -11.61
CA LEU A 149 -6.41 -5.09 -10.37
C LEU A 149 -7.52 -4.86 -9.35
N LEU A 150 -7.90 -3.60 -9.12
CA LEU A 150 -8.97 -3.21 -8.19
C LEU A 150 -10.31 -3.84 -8.60
N GLU A 151 -10.68 -3.73 -9.88
CA GLU A 151 -11.91 -4.34 -10.40
C GLU A 151 -11.93 -5.86 -10.21
N ARG A 152 -10.79 -6.53 -10.46
CA ARG A 152 -10.68 -8.00 -10.27
C ARG A 152 -10.74 -8.41 -8.80
N LEU A 153 -10.35 -7.54 -7.90
CA LEU A 153 -10.44 -7.74 -6.46
C LEU A 153 -11.84 -7.39 -5.91
N GLY A 154 -12.74 -6.89 -6.75
CA GLY A 154 -14.10 -6.54 -6.36
C GLY A 154 -14.23 -5.15 -5.71
N PHE A 155 -13.29 -4.25 -5.97
CA PHE A 155 -13.46 -2.85 -5.61
C PHE A 155 -14.45 -2.17 -6.55
N ASP A 156 -15.31 -1.33 -6.01
CA ASP A 156 -16.28 -0.53 -6.74
C ASP A 156 -15.73 0.84 -7.08
N LEU A 157 -15.91 1.28 -8.33
CA LEU A 157 -15.64 2.67 -8.74
C LEU A 157 -16.77 3.56 -8.24
N VAL A 158 -16.44 4.55 -7.40
CA VAL A 158 -17.42 5.49 -6.85
C VAL A 158 -17.16 6.92 -7.32
N GLN A 159 -18.23 7.72 -7.38
CA GLN A 159 -18.15 9.16 -7.71
C GLN A 159 -18.08 10.04 -6.46
N GLU A 160 -18.10 9.44 -5.27
CA GLU A 160 -18.07 10.19 -4.01
C GLU A 160 -16.70 10.83 -3.77
N ASP A 161 -16.73 12.08 -3.29
CA ASP A 161 -15.54 12.79 -2.82
C ASP A 161 -15.09 12.18 -1.48
N HIS A 162 -14.36 11.08 -1.55
CA HIS A 162 -13.46 10.72 -0.45
C HIS A 162 -12.34 11.75 -0.38
N LYS A 163 -11.86 12.05 0.83
CA LYS A 163 -10.80 13.04 1.07
C LYS A 163 -9.48 12.59 0.44
N ASN A 164 -9.34 12.80 -0.86
CA ASN A 164 -8.13 12.53 -1.61
C ASN A 164 -7.06 13.56 -1.25
N THR A 165 -5.95 13.09 -0.68
CA THR A 165 -4.84 13.95 -0.25
C THR A 165 -3.72 14.06 -1.28
N HIS A 166 -3.80 13.33 -2.40
CA HIS A 166 -2.79 13.40 -3.46
C HIS A 166 -2.97 14.67 -4.28
N GLN A 167 -1.87 15.39 -4.48
CA GLN A 167 -1.84 16.62 -5.27
C GLN A 167 -1.07 16.39 -6.57
N GLY A 168 -1.51 17.04 -7.65
CA GLY A 168 -0.78 17.05 -8.91
C GLY A 168 -0.91 15.77 -9.76
N VAL A 169 -1.84 14.86 -9.41
CA VAL A 169 -2.16 13.68 -10.23
C VAL A 169 -3.49 13.93 -10.97
N PRO A 170 -3.47 14.17 -12.28
CA PRO A 170 -4.71 14.33 -13.04
C PRO A 170 -5.46 13.00 -13.13
N GLY A 171 -6.79 13.08 -13.21
CA GLY A 171 -7.64 11.91 -13.48
C GLY A 171 -7.66 10.85 -12.38
N MET A 172 -7.41 11.23 -11.13
CA MET A 172 -7.54 10.31 -9.99
C MET A 172 -8.96 9.75 -9.91
N LEU A 173 -9.06 8.43 -9.85
CA LEU A 173 -10.30 7.70 -9.63
C LEU A 173 -10.41 7.31 -8.16
N THR A 174 -11.63 7.06 -7.69
CA THR A 174 -11.87 6.57 -6.33
C THR A 174 -12.48 5.17 -6.37
N TYR A 175 -11.74 4.19 -5.86
CA TYR A 175 -12.21 2.82 -5.70
C TYR A 175 -12.41 2.50 -4.22
N THR A 176 -13.51 1.83 -3.89
CA THR A 176 -13.82 1.41 -2.52
C THR A 176 -14.00 -0.10 -2.41
N PHE A 177 -13.66 -0.65 -1.26
CA PHE A 177 -14.01 -2.01 -0.87
C PHE A 177 -14.49 -1.99 0.58
N SER A 178 -15.74 -2.38 0.80
CA SER A 178 -16.35 -2.39 2.12
C SER A 178 -16.38 -3.79 2.71
N ALA A 179 -16.28 -3.88 4.03
CA ALA A 179 -16.50 -5.13 4.74
C ALA A 179 -17.89 -5.70 4.40
N PRO A 180 -18.04 -7.02 4.25
CA PRO A 180 -19.35 -7.63 4.05
C PRO A 180 -20.31 -7.20 5.17
N GLU A 181 -21.56 -6.89 4.82
CA GLU A 181 -22.61 -6.70 5.83
C GLU A 181 -22.78 -8.03 6.60
N SER A 182 -22.61 -7.97 7.92
CA SER A 182 -22.77 -9.09 8.85
C SER A 182 -24.22 -9.44 9.09
#